data_AF-X0YXA8-F1
#
_entry.id   AF-X0YXA8-F1
#
_cell.length_a   1.000
_cell.length_b   1.000
_cell.length_c   1.000
_cell.angle_alpha   90.00
_cell.angle_beta   90.00
_cell.angle_gamma   90.00
#
_symmetry.space_group_name_H-M   'P 1'
#
loop_
_entity.id
_entity.type
_entity.pdbx_description
1 polymer ?
#
loop_
_entity_poly.entity_id
_entity_poly.type
_entity_poly.pdbx_seq_one_letter_code
_entity_poly.pdbx_strand_id
1 'polypeptide(L)' 'MKMTKFIFVTGGVLSSLGKGIASASIGTLLKSRGLKVSMLKF' A
#
# COMPACT_ATOMS: atom_id res chain seq x y z
N MET A 1 12.92 1.49 19.00
CA MET A 1 12.09 1.81 17.82
C MET A 1 12.04 0.57 16.93
N LYS A 2 10.85 0.11 16.51
CA LYS A 2 10.75 -0.97 15.52
C LYS A 2 11.12 -0.42 14.13
N MET A 3 11.79 -1.25 13.33
CA MET A 3 12.17 -0.91 11.97
C MET A 3 10.92 -0.73 11.09
N THR A 4 10.88 0.33 10.29
CA THR A 4 9.78 0.58 9.34
C THR A 4 9.81 -0.49 8.25
N LYS A 5 8.65 -1.09 7.97
CA LYS A 5 8.49 -2.07 6.89
C LYS A 5 8.02 -1.36 5.62
N PHE A 6 8.61 -1.73 4.49
CA PHE A 6 8.25 -1.20 3.18
C PHE A 6 7.51 -2.28 2.37
N ILE A 7 6.42 -1.88 1.71
CA ILE A 7 5.63 -2.75 0.82
C ILE A 7 5.65 -2.09 -0.56
N PHE A 8 6.24 -2.76 -1.54
CA PHE A 8 6.29 -2.29 -2.92
C PHE A 8 5.14 -2.90 -3.71
N VAL A 9 4.27 -2.04 -4.23
CA VAL A 9 3.15 -2.45 -5.09
C VAL A 9 3.54 -2.24 -6.53
N THR A 10 3.84 -3.33 -7.22
CA THR A 10 4.08 -3.34 -8.66
C THR A 10 2.82 -3.79 -9.38
N GLY A 11 2.79 -3.72 -10.71
CA GLY A 11 1.93 -4.64 -11.44
C GLY A 11 2.04 -4.52 -12.93
N GLY A 12 1.90 -5.66 -13.60
CA GLY A 12 2.11 -5.84 -15.02
C GLY A 12 0.83 -5.98 -15.85
N VAL A 13 1.02 -6.44 -17.09
CA VAL A 13 0.02 -6.62 -18.14
C VAL A 13 -0.54 -5.31 -18.66
N LEU A 14 -1.43 -4.64 -17.94
CA LEU A 14 -2.06 -3.39 -18.37
C LEU A 14 -1.99 -2.31 -17.27
N SER A 15 -2.00 -1.05 -17.71
CA SER A 15 -2.27 0.09 -16.84
C SER A 15 -3.77 0.21 -16.54
N SER A 16 -4.16 0.93 -15.48
CA SER A 16 -5.56 1.11 -15.00
C SER A 16 -6.30 -0.08 -14.37
N LEU A 17 -5.62 -1.19 -14.04
CA LEU A 17 -6.22 -2.34 -13.30
C LEU A 17 -6.61 -2.05 -11.83
N GLY A 18 -6.53 -0.81 -11.36
CA GLY A 18 -6.87 -0.49 -9.98
C GLY A 18 -5.76 -0.74 -8.96
N LYS A 19 -4.48 -0.78 -9.37
CA LYS A 19 -3.32 -0.88 -8.47
C LYS A 19 -3.34 0.13 -7.32
N GLY A 20 -3.82 1.35 -7.58
CA GLY A 20 -3.97 2.40 -6.56
C GLY A 20 -5.09 2.11 -5.56
N ILE A 21 -6.22 1.55 -6.02
CA ILE A 21 -7.34 1.17 -5.15
C ILE A 21 -6.94 -0.02 -4.27
N ALA A 22 -6.25 -1.01 -4.86
CA ALA A 22 -5.72 -2.15 -4.12
C ALA A 22 -4.73 -1.71 -3.03
N SER A 23 -3.76 -0.84 -3.37
CA SER A 23 -2.78 -0.36 -2.37
C SER A 23 -3.43 0.50 -1.28
N ALA A 24 -4.40 1.34 -1.62
CA ALA A 24 -5.17 2.13 -0.64
C ALA A 24 -5.98 1.23 0.31
N SER A 25 -6.63 0.19 -0.21
CA SER A 25 -7.41 -0.77 0.58
C SER A 25 -6.54 -1.52 1.60
N ILE A 26 -5.34 -1.95 1.18
CA ILE A 26 -4.34 -2.56 2.06
C ILE A 26 -3.89 -1.56 3.14
N GLY A 27 -3.64 -0.30 2.77
CA GLY A 27 -3.30 0.76 3.71
C GLY A 27 -4.37 0.99 4.79
N THR A 28 -5.65 0.96 4.40
CA THR A 28 -6.79 1.08 5.31
C THR A 28 -6.86 -0.09 6.29
N LEU A 29 -6.68 -1.33 5.82
CA LEU A 29 -6.65 -2.52 6.69
C LEU A 29 -5.51 -2.45 7.72
N LEU A 30 -4.32 -2.02 7.30
CA LEU A 30 -3.18 -1.88 8.19
C LEU A 30 -3.41 -0.77 9.23
N LYS A 31 -4.01 0.37 8.83
CA LYS A 31 -4.42 1.43 9.76
C LYS A 31 -5.47 0.94 10.77
N SER A 32 -6.44 0.15 10.32
CA SER A 32 -7.46 -0.46 11.19
C SER A 32 -6.84 -1.39 12.25
N ARG A 33 -5.70 -2.02 11.95
CA ARG A 33 -4.91 -2.80 12.91
C ARG A 33 -4.01 -1.95 13.83
N GLY A 34 -4.20 -0.63 13.85
CA GLY A 34 -3.42 0.30 14.68
C GLY A 34 -2.00 0.58 14.18
N LEU A 35 -1.67 0.22 12.93
CA LEU A 35 -0.34 0.47 12.37
C LEU A 35 -0.28 1.87 11.75
N LYS A 36 0.84 2.56 11.99
CA LYS A 36 1.14 3.83 11.31
C LYS A 36 1.63 3.53 9.89
N VAL A 37 0.81 3.88 8.90
CA VAL A 37 1.08 3.62 7.48
C VAL A 37 1.13 4.92 6.69
N SER A 38 2.13 5.03 5.82
CA SER A 38 2.24 6.07 4.80
C SER A 38 2.30 5.44 3.42
N MET A 39 1.75 6.11 2.40
CA MET A 39 1.77 5.66 1.01
C MET A 39 2.50 6.67 0.14
N LEU A 40 3.35 6.17 -0.75
CA LEU A 40 4.05 6.95 -1.76
C LEU A 40 3.68 6.40 -3.15
N LYS A 41 3.27 7.30 -4.05
CA LYS A 41 2.96 7.00 -5.45
C LYS A 41 4.10 7.60 -6.30
N PHE A 42 4.65 6.78 -7.19
CA PHE A 42 5.51 7.21 -8.29
C PHE A 42 4.67 7.36 -9.56
#